data_AF-A0AAU9S244-F1
#
_entry.id   AF-A0AAU9S244-F1
#
_cell.length_a   1.000
_cell.length_b   1.000
_cell.length_c   1.000
_cell.angle_alpha   90.00
_cell.angle_beta   90.00
_cell.angle_gamma   90.00
#
_symmetry.space_group_name_H-M   'P 1'
#
loop_
_entity.id
_entity.type
_entity.pdbx_description
1 polymer ?
#
loop_
_entity_poly.entity_id
_entity_poly.type
_entity_poly.pdbx_seq_one_letter_code
_entity_poly.pdbx_strand_id
1 'polypeptide(L)' 'MADVVQYRLERMVNELEDLERRGLFSRQEIAEVVRQRRKFEYRLKRPSPLKQDFLAYIEYEKQLDALRLSARRRWLGG' A
#
# COMPACT_ATOMS: atom_id res chain seq x y z
N MET A 1 -19.09 -6.19 0.57
CA MET A 1 -18.01 -6.05 -0.45
C MET A 1 -17.00 -4.97 -0.04
N ALA A 2 -17.50 -3.82 0.45
CA ALA A 2 -16.71 -2.79 1.12
C ALA A 2 -16.02 -3.31 2.40
N ASP A 3 -16.64 -4.21 3.15
CA ASP A 3 -16.16 -4.68 4.46
C ASP A 3 -14.81 -5.40 4.38
N VAL A 4 -14.62 -6.22 3.34
CA VAL A 4 -13.35 -6.93 3.12
C VAL A 4 -12.27 -5.97 2.59
N VAL A 5 -12.63 -4.90 1.88
CA VAL A 5 -11.66 -3.86 1.47
C VAL A 5 -11.24 -3.04 2.67
N GLN A 6 -12.20 -2.64 3.50
CA GLN A 6 -12.01 -1.89 4.74
C GLN A 6 -11.12 -2.68 5.71
N TYR A 7 -11.43 -3.96 5.94
CA TYR A 7 -10.62 -4.86 6.78
C TYR A 7 -9.17 -4.99 6.30
N ARG A 8 -8.94 -5.09 4.98
CA ARG A 8 -7.57 -5.13 4.44
C ARG A 8 -6.83 -3.82 4.63
N LEU A 9 -7.50 -2.68 4.44
CA LEU A 9 -6.92 -1.36 4.66
C LEU A 9 -6.59 -1.13 6.14
N GLU A 10 -7.48 -1.52 7.06
CA GLU A 10 -7.29 -1.41 8.51
C GLU A 10 -6.04 -2.14 9.00
N ARG A 11 -5.76 -3.33 8.47
CA ARG A 11 -4.54 -4.08 8.80
C ARG A 11 -3.26 -3.37 8.37
N MET A 12 -3.34 -2.43 7.42
CA MET A 12 -2.21 -1.67 6.90
C MET A 12 -2.06 -0.30 7.57
N VAL A 13 -3.05 0.14 8.36
CA VAL A 13 -3.01 1.43 9.06
C VAL A 13 -1.80 1.50 9.98
N ASN A 14 -1.56 0.45 10.78
CA ASN A 14 -0.42 0.38 11.70
C ASN A 14 0.93 0.58 10.98
N GLU A 15 1.07 0.03 9.78
CA GLU A 15 2.30 0.17 8.99
C GLU A 15 2.44 1.56 8.38
N LEU A 16 1.35 2.15 7.89
CA LEU A 16 1.36 3.50 7.34
C LEU A 16 1.61 4.57 8.42
N GLU A 17 1.05 4.39 9.62
CA GLU A 17 1.33 5.24 10.77
C GLU A 17 2.81 5.16 11.19
N ASP A 18 3.40 3.97 11.17
CA ASP A 18 4.82 3.79 11.48
C ASP A 18 5.71 4.51 10.45
N LEU A 19 5.35 4.46 9.17
CA LEU A 19 6.02 5.21 8.10
C LEU A 19 5.89 6.73 8.27
N GLU A 20 4.73 7.22 8.71
CA GLU A 20 4.51 8.64 9.04
C GLU A 20 5.36 9.07 10.23
N ARG A 21 5.29 8.33 11.35
CA ARG A 21 6.00 8.65 12.59
C ARG A 21 7.52 8.68 12.41
N ARG A 22 8.03 7.84 11.50
CA ARG A 22 9.46 7.79 11.15
C ARG A 22 9.87 8.85 10.11
N GLY A 23 8.93 9.68 9.65
CA GLY A 23 9.18 10.70 8.63
C GLY A 23 9.55 10.12 7.27
N LEU A 24 9.23 8.84 7.02
CA LEU A 24 9.59 8.15 5.77
C LEU A 24 8.61 8.49 4.65
N PHE A 25 7.38 8.79 5.01
CA PHE A 25 6.32 9.23 4.11
C PHE A 25 5.58 10.41 4.74
N SER A 26 5.19 11.36 3.91
CA SER A 26 4.26 12.42 4.26
C SER A 26 2.82 11.90 4.33
N ARG A 27 1.96 12.62 5.06
CA ARG A 27 0.51 12.34 5.07
C ARG A 27 -0.11 12.29 3.66
N GLN A 28 0.39 13.12 2.74
CA GLN A 28 -0.11 13.17 1.37
C GLN A 28 0.26 11.89 0.61
N GLU A 29 1.49 11.41 0.74
CA GLU A 29 1.93 10.16 0.11
C GLU A 29 1.19 8.95 0.70
N ILE A 30 1.00 8.92 2.01
CA ILE A 30 0.19 7.88 2.68
C ILE A 30 -1.26 7.89 2.14
N ALA A 31 -1.87 9.06 2.00
CA ALA A 31 -3.22 9.18 1.45
C ALA A 31 -3.31 8.66 0.01
N GLU A 32 -2.28 8.89 -0.82
CA GLU A 32 -2.22 8.36 -2.17
C GLU A 32 -2.04 6.83 -2.19
N VAL A 33 -1.22 6.28 -1.28
CA VAL A 33 -1.07 4.82 -1.11
C VAL A 33 -2.40 4.17 -0.77
N VAL A 34 -3.13 4.71 0.22
CA VAL A 34 -4.46 4.20 0.60
C VAL A 34 -5.44 4.29 -0.57
N ARG A 35 -5.41 5.39 -1.31
CA ARG A 35 -6.26 5.61 -2.49
C ARG A 35 -5.99 4.58 -3.58
N GLN A 36 -4.72 4.28 -3.87
CA GLN A 36 -4.37 3.29 -4.90
C GLN A 36 -4.69 1.86 -4.49
N ARG A 37 -4.38 1.47 -3.24
CA ARG A 37 -4.79 0.16 -2.71
C ARG A 37 -6.29 -0.06 -2.80
N ARG A 38 -7.08 0.96 -2.45
CA ARG A 38 -8.54 0.92 -2.59
C ARG A 38 -8.96 0.70 -4.05
N LYS A 39 -8.33 1.40 -5.02
CA LYS A 39 -8.62 1.21 -6.46
C LYS A 39 -8.31 -0.22 -6.92
N PHE A 40 -7.18 -0.79 -6.51
CA PHE A 40 -6.84 -2.18 -6.82
C PHE A 40 -7.84 -3.16 -6.22
N GLU A 41 -8.19 -3.01 -4.94
CA GLU A 41 -9.18 -3.86 -4.28
C GLU A 41 -10.55 -3.83 -4.97
N TYR A 42 -11.00 -2.65 -5.44
CA TYR A 42 -12.21 -2.55 -6.26
C TYR A 42 -12.08 -3.25 -7.62
N ARG A 43 -10.94 -3.10 -8.30
CA ARG A 43 -10.68 -3.78 -9.59
C ARG A 43 -10.67 -5.30 -9.45
N LEU A 44 -10.09 -5.83 -8.38
CA LEU A 44 -10.01 -7.27 -8.14
C LEU A 44 -11.35 -7.89 -7.75
N LYS A 45 -12.27 -7.12 -7.18
CA LYS A 45 -13.60 -7.62 -6.79
C LYS A 45 -14.69 -7.44 -7.86
N ARG A 46 -14.36 -6.88 -9.03
CA ARG A 46 -15.34 -6.76 -10.12
C ARG A 46 -15.72 -8.16 -10.64
N PRO A 47 -16.91 -8.35 -11.24
CA PRO A 47 -17.38 -9.67 -11.70
C PRO A 47 -16.46 -10.41 -12.67
N SER A 48 -15.59 -9.70 -13.39
CA SER A 48 -14.57 -10.26 -14.26
C SER A 48 -13.22 -9.58 -14.01
N PRO A 49 -12.45 -10.01 -13.00
CA PRO A 49 -11.13 -9.45 -12.75
C PRO A 49 -10.14 -10.00 -13.77
N LEU A 50 -9.29 -9.13 -14.34
CA LEU A 50 -8.29 -9.56 -15.31
C LEU A 50 -7.05 -10.01 -14.56
N LYS A 51 -6.37 -11.06 -15.05
CA LYS A 51 -5.06 -11.48 -14.53
C LYS A 51 -4.08 -10.30 -14.41
N GLN A 52 -4.16 -9.36 -15.36
CA GLN A 52 -3.35 -8.14 -15.37
C GLN A 52 -3.59 -7.24 -14.14
N ASP A 53 -4.81 -7.19 -13.58
CA ASP A 53 -5.10 -6.40 -12.39
C ASP A 53 -4.36 -6.96 -11.17
N PHE A 54 -4.30 -8.28 -11.04
CA PHE A 54 -3.54 -8.95 -9.97
C PHE A 54 -2.03 -8.70 -10.13
N LEU A 55 -1.50 -8.85 -11.35
CA LEU A 55 -0.09 -8.60 -11.64
C LEU A 55 0.30 -7.15 -11.35
N ALA A 56 -0.54 -6.20 -11.77
CA ALA A 56 -0.33 -4.78 -11.51
C ALA A 56 -0.36 -4.46 -10.01
N TYR A 57 -1.25 -5.10 -9.25
CA TYR A 57 -1.29 -4.88 -7.80
C TYR A 57 -0.08 -5.48 -7.08
N ILE A 58 0.36 -6.68 -7.48
CA ILE A 58 1.58 -7.30 -6.96
C ILE A 58 2.79 -6.42 -7.23
N GLU A 59 2.92 -5.89 -8.44
CA GLU A 59 4.03 -5.02 -8.82
C GLU A 59 4.01 -3.71 -8.01
N TYR A 60 2.83 -3.12 -7.82
CA TYR A 60 2.67 -1.93 -6.97
C TYR A 60 3.11 -2.18 -5.52
N GLU A 61 2.69 -3.29 -4.90
CA GLU A 61 3.08 -3.62 -3.53
C GLU A 61 4.59 -3.91 -3.41
N LYS A 62 5.21 -4.56 -4.41
CA LYS A 62 6.68 -4.74 -4.46
C LYS A 62 7.43 -3.42 -4.50
N GLN A 63 6.96 -2.46 -5.29
CA GLN A 63 7.58 -1.14 -5.37
C GLN A 63 7.48 -0.39 -4.04
N LEU A 64 6.32 -0.48 -3.39
CA LEU A 64 6.14 0.11 -2.07
C LEU A 64 7.06 -0.54 -1.02
N ASP A 65 7.23 -1.86 -1.06
CA ASP A 65 8.18 -2.58 -0.19
C ASP A 65 9.64 -2.18 -0.45
N ALA A 66 10.04 -2.02 -1.73
CA ALA A 66 11.37 -1.54 -2.08
C ALA A 66 11.65 -0.12 -1.54
N LEU A 67 10.64 0.77 -1.58
CA LEU A 67 10.73 2.11 -0.99
C LEU A 67 10.91 2.03 0.54
N ARG A 68 10.18 1.13 1.21
CA ARG A 68 10.31 0.89 2.65
C ARG A 68 11.68 0.35 3.04
N LEU A 69 12.20 -0.63 2.29
CA LEU A 69 13.52 -1.21 2.54
C LEU A 69 14.64 -0.18 2.33
N SER A 70 14.53 0.64 1.28
CA SER A 70 15.49 1.71 1.00
C SER A 70 15.49 2.77 2.10
N ALA A 71 14.31 3.16 2.55
CA ALA A 71 14.13 4.07 3.68
C ALA A 71 14.73 3.50 4.98
N ARG A 72 14.49 2.22 5.28
CA ARG A 72 15.03 1.55 6.47
C ARG A 72 16.56 1.43 6.41
N ARG A 73 17.14 1.16 5.24
CA ARG A 73 18.60 1.09 5.05
C ARG A 73 19.27 2.44 5.29
N ARG A 74 18.64 3.55 4.86
CA ARG A 74 19.13 4.91 5.11
C ARG A 74 19.21 5.24 6.60
N TRP A 75 18.32 4.67 7.42
CA TRP A 75 18.28 4.89 8.86
C TRP A 75 19.28 4.05 9.66
N LEU A 76 19.55 2.80 9.26
CA LEU A 76 20.47 1.91 9.99
C LEU A 76 21.96 2.19 9.70
N GLY A 77 22.26 3.10 8.76
CA GLY A 77 23.62 3.47 8.38
C GLY A 77 24.07 4.84 8.89
N GLY A 78 23.40 5.40 9.91
CA GLY A 78 23.73 6.67 10.56
C GLY A 78 24.06 6.49 12.03
#